data_AF-A0A851SVL8-F1
#
_entry.id   AF-A0A851SVL8-F1
#
_cell.length_a   1.000
_cell.length_b   1.000
_cell.length_c   1.000
_cell.angle_alpha   90.00
_cell.angle_beta   90.00
_cell.angle_gamma   90.00
#
_symmetry.space_group_name_H-M   'P 1'
#
loop_
_entity.id
_entity.type
_entity.pdbx_description
1 polymer ?
#
loop_
_entity_poly.entity_id
_entity_poly.type
_entity_poly.pdbx_seq_one_letter_code
_entity_poly.pdbx_strand_id
1 'polypeptide(L)'
;LLILTLRAALPNVMRFCCCAAMIYLGYCFCGWIVLGPYHVKFRSLNVVSECLFSLINGDDMFATFAKMQQKSYLVWLFSRIYLYSFISLFIYMVLSLFIALITDTYETIKTELQTFISQCKDLPNSGKYRLEEESSVSLLCCCNG
;
A
#
# COMPACT_ATOMS: atom_id res chain seq x y z
N LEU A 1 -3.40 -9.31 -16.40
CA LEU A 1 -4.00 -9.32 -15.05
C LEU A 1 -3.27 -8.37 -14.09
N LEU A 2 -1.98 -8.60 -13.78
CA LEU A 2 -1.17 -7.73 -12.90
C LEU A 2 -1.13 -6.23 -13.28
N ILE A 3 -1.07 -5.89 -14.57
CA ILE A 3 -1.03 -4.50 -15.04
C ILE A 3 -2.40 -3.78 -14.88
N LEU A 4 -3.50 -4.51 -15.06
CA LEU A 4 -4.86 -3.98 -14.91
C LEU A 4 -5.20 -3.74 -13.43
N THR A 5 -4.81 -4.66 -12.54
CA THR A 5 -4.96 -4.50 -11.09
C THR A 5 -4.05 -3.38 -10.55
N LEU A 6 -2.82 -3.24 -11.06
CA LEU A 6 -1.94 -2.11 -10.72
C LEU A 6 -2.54 -0.76 -11.12
N ARG A 7 -3.21 -0.69 -12.28
CA ARG A 7 -3.85 0.54 -12.76
C ARG A 7 -5.07 0.94 -11.93
N ALA A 8 -5.84 -0.02 -11.43
CA ALA A 8 -6.97 0.23 -10.53
C ALA A 8 -6.51 0.66 -9.12
N ALA A 9 -5.41 0.09 -8.62
CA ALA A 9 -4.82 0.42 -7.32
C ALA A 9 -4.01 1.73 -7.33
N LEU A 10 -3.53 2.16 -8.50
CA LEU A 10 -2.69 3.33 -8.71
C LEU A 10 -3.19 4.63 -8.04
N PRO A 11 -4.45 5.08 -8.20
CA PRO A 11 -4.91 6.34 -7.60
C PRO A 11 -4.89 6.31 -6.06
N ASN A 12 -5.23 5.18 -5.45
CA ASN A 12 -5.20 5.00 -4.01
C ASN A 12 -3.75 5.00 -3.49
N VAL A 13 -2.86 4.26 -4.15
CA VAL A 13 -1.43 4.20 -3.82
C VAL A 13 -0.75 5.58 -3.98
N MET A 14 -1.09 6.35 -5.02
CA MET A 14 -0.51 7.66 -5.27
C MET A 14 -0.77 8.66 -4.14
N ARG A 15 -1.95 8.64 -3.50
CA ARG A 15 -2.28 9.51 -2.36
C ARG A 15 -1.39 9.19 -1.15
N PHE A 16 -1.26 7.91 -0.81
CA PHE A 16 -0.37 7.48 0.27
C PHE A 16 1.10 7.75 -0.03
N CYS A 17 1.52 7.55 -1.28
CA CYS A 17 2.88 7.83 -1.74
C CYS A 17 3.21 9.33 -1.61
N CYS A 18 2.27 10.22 -1.95
CA CYS A 18 2.43 11.66 -1.78
C CYS A 18 2.64 12.04 -0.30
N CYS A 19 1.83 11.49 0.61
CA CYS A 19 1.99 11.70 2.05
C CYS A 19 3.35 11.17 2.55
N ALA A 20 3.75 9.98 2.12
CA ALA A 20 5.04 9.39 2.46
C ALA A 20 6.20 10.24 1.94
N ALA A 21 6.10 10.80 0.74
CA ALA A 21 7.11 11.67 0.15
C ALA A 21 7.26 12.98 0.96
N MET A 22 6.17 13.61 1.41
CA MET A 22 6.24 14.81 2.26
C MET A 22 6.95 14.51 3.59
N ILE A 23 6.62 13.39 4.23
CA ILE A 23 7.27 12.98 5.49
C ILE A 23 8.75 12.69 5.24
N TYR A 24 9.08 11.94 4.17
CA TYR A 24 10.44 11.63 3.79
C TYR A 24 11.30 12.89 3.58
N LEU A 25 10.78 13.88 2.87
CA LEU A 25 11.45 15.17 2.67
C LEU A 25 11.67 15.89 4.00
N GLY A 26 10.66 15.91 4.88
CA GLY A 26 10.78 16.50 6.22
C GLY A 26 11.90 15.86 7.05
N TYR A 27 12.01 14.53 7.01
CA TYR A 27 13.13 13.81 7.60
C TYR A 27 14.46 14.18 6.92
N CYS A 28 14.53 14.19 5.58
CA CYS A 28 15.74 14.60 4.87
C CYS A 28 16.25 16.00 5.30
N PHE A 29 15.36 16.99 5.39
CA PHE A 29 15.72 18.34 5.84
C PHE A 29 16.15 18.36 7.31
N CYS A 30 15.41 17.68 8.19
CA CYS A 30 15.75 17.58 9.61
C CYS A 30 17.12 16.93 9.82
N GLY A 31 17.37 15.79 9.15
CA GLY A 31 18.64 15.08 9.20
C GLY A 31 19.79 15.92 8.66
N TRP A 32 19.58 16.62 7.54
CA TRP A 32 20.60 17.48 6.94
C TRP A 32 20.98 18.65 7.86
N ILE A 33 20.00 19.36 8.42
CA ILE A 33 20.25 20.53 9.27
C ILE A 33 20.88 20.13 10.61
N VAL A 34 20.35 19.08 11.26
CA VAL A 34 20.76 18.71 12.62
C VAL A 34 22.02 17.85 12.63
N LEU A 35 22.14 16.88 11.73
CA LEU A 35 23.30 15.96 11.70
C LEU A 35 24.39 16.41 10.72
N GLY A 36 24.11 17.32 9.79
CA GLY A 36 25.07 17.77 8.78
C GLY A 36 26.38 18.37 9.32
N PRO A 37 26.38 19.16 10.41
CA PRO A 37 27.62 19.66 11.01
C PRO A 37 28.48 18.56 11.67
N TYR A 38 27.86 17.43 12.02
CA TYR A 38 28.48 16.38 12.84
C TYR A 38 28.90 15.16 12.04
N HIS A 39 28.30 14.90 10.88
CA HIS A 39 28.49 13.65 10.14
C HIS A 39 28.56 13.84 8.62
N VAL A 40 29.56 13.22 7.99
CA VAL A 40 29.86 13.36 6.56
C VAL A 40 28.73 12.86 5.64
N LYS A 41 27.95 11.85 6.07
CA LYS A 41 26.77 11.36 5.31
C LYS A 41 25.60 12.36 5.31
N PHE A 42 25.61 13.35 6.20
CA PHE A 42 24.53 14.35 6.28
C PHE A 42 24.95 15.72 5.74
N ARG A 43 26.03 15.78 4.94
CA ARG A 43 26.56 17.06 4.44
C ARG A 43 25.75 17.63 3.27
N SER A 44 25.13 16.77 2.47
CA SER A 44 24.27 17.14 1.35
C SER A 44 22.96 16.36 1.41
N LEU A 45 21.86 16.98 0.97
CA LEU A 45 20.54 16.36 0.95
C LEU A 45 20.51 15.05 0.16
N ASN A 46 21.31 14.94 -0.92
CA ASN A 46 21.39 13.71 -1.72
C ASN A 46 21.92 12.53 -0.91
N VAL A 47 23.01 12.72 -0.14
CA VAL A 47 23.60 11.63 0.66
C VAL A 47 22.69 11.29 1.86
N VAL A 48 21.97 12.27 2.40
CA VAL A 48 20.92 12.04 3.41
C VAL A 48 19.80 11.17 2.84
N SER A 49 19.35 11.48 1.63
CA SER A 49 18.32 10.70 0.93
C SER A 49 18.80 9.28 0.64
N GLU A 50 20.01 9.09 0.10
CA GLU A 50 20.62 7.77 -0.11
C GLU A 50 20.69 6.97 1.19
N CYS A 51 21.08 7.60 2.30
CA CYS A 51 21.13 6.96 3.61
C CYS A 51 19.73 6.55 4.10
N LEU A 52 18.74 7.44 4.03
CA LEU A 52 17.37 7.13 4.45
C LEU A 52 16.73 6.05 3.55
N PHE A 53 17.07 6.03 2.27
CA PHE A 53 16.62 5.02 1.33
C PHE A 53 17.24 3.65 1.64
N SER A 54 18.55 3.57 1.90
CA SER A 54 19.19 2.32 2.32
C SER A 54 18.66 1.82 3.67
N LEU A 55 18.31 2.74 4.59
CA LEU A 55 17.66 2.46 5.86
C LEU A 55 16.27 1.83 5.70
N ILE A 56 15.44 2.33 4.77
CA ILE A 56 14.13 1.72 4.45
C ILE A 56 14.31 0.30 3.91
N ASN A 57 15.36 0.06 3.11
CA ASN A 57 15.68 -1.26 2.55
C ASN A 57 16.43 -2.18 3.54
N GLY A 58 16.82 -1.68 4.72
CA GLY A 58 17.44 -2.47 5.78
C GLY A 58 18.97 -2.66 5.69
N ASP A 59 19.67 -1.90 4.85
CA ASP A 59 21.06 -2.21 4.45
C ASP A 59 22.14 -1.58 5.37
N ASP A 60 21.86 -0.49 6.11
CA ASP A 60 22.93 0.22 6.85
C ASP A 60 22.50 0.87 8.18
N MET A 61 21.68 0.17 8.98
CA MET A 61 21.25 0.67 10.28
C MET A 61 22.44 0.82 11.25
N PHE A 62 23.25 -0.22 11.43
CA PHE A 62 24.26 -0.27 12.50
C PHE A 62 25.51 0.58 12.24
N ALA A 63 26.04 0.62 11.01
CA ALA A 63 27.28 1.34 10.74
C ALA A 63 27.10 2.87 10.80
N THR A 64 25.88 3.36 10.53
CA THR A 64 25.50 4.76 10.72
C THR A 64 25.52 5.16 12.19
N PHE A 65 25.02 4.29 13.09
CA PHE A 65 25.05 4.54 14.54
C PHE A 65 26.47 4.45 15.14
N ALA A 66 27.29 3.51 14.67
CA ALA A 66 28.65 3.31 15.19
C ALA A 66 29.56 4.52 14.93
N LYS A 67 29.41 5.19 13.77
CA LYS A 67 30.20 6.38 13.42
C LYS A 67 29.79 7.64 14.18
N MET A 68 28.58 7.70 14.73
CA MET A 68 28.03 8.88 15.43
C MET A 68 28.45 8.98 16.92
N GLN A 69 28.96 7.91 17.52
CA GLN A 69 29.28 7.84 18.96
C GLN A 69 30.43 8.77 19.41
N GLN A 70 31.25 9.26 18.49
CA GLN A 70 32.57 9.82 18.79
C GLN A 70 32.59 11.30 19.20
N LYS A 71 31.47 12.05 19.11
CA LYS A 71 31.51 13.52 19.31
C LYS A 71 30.63 14.10 20.40
N SER A 72 29.38 13.67 20.57
CA SER A 72 28.45 14.27 21.55
C SER A 72 27.30 13.34 21.92
N TYR A 73 27.06 13.14 23.22
CA TYR A 73 25.99 12.27 23.73
C TYR A 73 24.59 12.71 23.28
N LEU A 74 24.29 14.02 23.27
CA LEU A 74 22.99 14.54 22.83
C LEU A 74 22.72 14.27 21.34
N VAL A 75 23.73 14.46 20.48
CA VAL A 75 23.63 14.18 19.05
C VAL A 75 23.46 12.69 18.78
N TRP A 76 24.14 11.85 19.57
CA TRP A 76 23.98 10.40 19.52
C TRP A 76 22.56 9.96 19.92
N LEU A 77 22.02 10.51 21.00
CA LEU A 77 20.65 10.21 21.44
C LEU A 77 19.60 10.69 20.42
N PHE A 78 19.75 11.92 19.93
CA PHE A 78 18.87 12.48 18.90
C PHE A 78 18.87 11.60 17.65
N SER A 79 20.05 11.17 17.18
CA SER A 79 20.18 10.31 16.01
C SER A 79 19.47 8.96 16.17
N ARG A 80 19.54 8.33 17.35
CA ARG A 80 18.78 7.11 17.63
C ARG A 80 17.29 7.32 17.56
N ILE A 81 16.79 8.35 18.25
CA ILE A 81 15.36 8.66 18.26
C ILE A 81 14.88 8.99 16.85
N TYR A 82 15.64 9.81 16.12
CA TYR A 82 15.35 10.19 14.74
C TYR A 82 15.27 8.97 13.81
N LEU A 83 16.27 8.09 13.84
CA LEU A 83 16.30 6.90 12.97
C LEU A 83 15.25 5.87 13.36
N TYR A 84 15.06 5.58 14.65
CA TYR A 84 14.02 4.64 15.09
C TYR A 84 12.61 5.17 14.79
N SER A 85 12.37 6.47 14.98
CA SER A 85 11.09 7.09 14.62
C SER A 85 10.84 7.02 13.12
N PHE A 86 11.86 7.32 12.30
CA PHE A 86 11.77 7.21 10.85
C PHE A 86 11.42 5.80 10.37
N ILE A 87 12.19 4.79 10.81
CA ILE A 87 11.99 3.38 10.43
C ILE A 87 10.60 2.91 10.85
N SER A 88 10.23 3.15 12.11
CA SER A 88 8.95 2.74 12.68
C SER A 88 7.78 3.37 11.90
N LEU A 89 7.82 4.68 11.67
CA LEU A 89 6.79 5.40 10.95
C LEU A 89 6.66 4.91 9.50
N PHE A 90 7.77 4.69 8.80
CA PHE A 90 7.75 4.17 7.43
C PHE A 90 7.18 2.75 7.36
N ILE A 91 7.51 1.87 8.31
CA ILE A 91 6.90 0.54 8.42
C ILE A 91 5.39 0.65 8.63
N TYR A 92 4.93 1.48 9.57
CA TYR A 92 3.49 1.69 9.80
C TYR A 92 2.76 2.27 8.58
N MET A 93 3.39 3.16 7.82
CA MET A 93 2.83 3.71 6.58
C MET A 93 2.67 2.62 5.51
N VAL A 94 3.68 1.77 5.34
CA VAL A 94 3.63 0.63 4.40
C VAL A 94 2.54 -0.37 4.82
N LEU A 95 2.48 -0.72 6.11
CA LEU A 95 1.43 -1.59 6.65
C LEU A 95 0.03 -1.00 6.45
N SER A 96 -0.14 0.30 6.71
CA SER A 96 -1.41 1.00 6.49
C SER A 96 -1.83 0.98 5.02
N LEU A 97 -0.87 1.11 4.10
CA LEU A 97 -1.13 1.00 2.65
C LEU A 97 -1.61 -0.41 2.27
N PHE A 98 -0.99 -1.46 2.81
CA PHE A 98 -1.46 -2.83 2.57
C PHE A 98 -2.87 -3.06 3.11
N ILE A 99 -3.18 -2.58 4.31
CA ILE A 99 -4.53 -2.68 4.89
C ILE A 99 -5.55 -1.93 4.02
N ALA A 100 -5.22 -0.73 3.56
CA ALA A 100 -6.09 0.06 2.69
C ALA A 100 -6.36 -0.66 1.36
N LEU A 101 -5.34 -1.24 0.72
CA LEU A 101 -5.51 -2.01 -0.52
C LEU A 101 -6.39 -3.25 -0.35
N ILE A 102 -6.18 -4.00 0.74
CA ILE A 102 -7.01 -5.18 1.05
C ILE A 102 -8.45 -4.76 1.29
N THR A 103 -8.67 -3.66 2.02
CA THR A 103 -10.01 -3.14 2.33
C THR A 103 -10.75 -2.69 1.07
N ASP A 104 -10.07 -1.95 0.18
CA ASP A 104 -10.60 -1.47 -1.10
C ASP A 104 -11.00 -2.64 -2.01
N THR A 105 -10.14 -3.67 -2.08
CA THR A 105 -10.44 -4.90 -2.84
C THR A 105 -11.63 -5.66 -2.24
N TYR A 106 -11.69 -5.77 -0.91
CA TYR A 106 -12.77 -6.45 -0.20
C TYR A 106 -14.13 -5.77 -0.43
N GLU A 107 -14.20 -4.44 -0.31
CA GLU A 107 -15.45 -3.69 -0.56
C GLU A 107 -15.88 -3.78 -2.03
N THR A 108 -14.94 -3.81 -2.98
CA THR A 108 -15.24 -4.03 -4.41
C THR A 108 -15.87 -5.41 -4.65
N ILE A 109 -15.29 -6.48 -4.11
CA ILE A 109 -15.84 -7.84 -4.27
C ILE A 109 -17.22 -7.95 -3.60
N LYS A 110 -17.38 -7.34 -2.41
CA LYS A 110 -18.65 -7.35 -1.67
C LYS A 110 -19.77 -6.62 -2.42
N THR A 111 -19.47 -5.50 -3.08
CA THR A 111 -20.45 -4.74 -3.87
C THR A 111 -20.84 -5.48 -5.15
N GLU A 112 -19.89 -6.11 -5.85
CA GLU A 112 -20.17 -7.01 -6.99
C GLU A 112 -21.05 -8.21 -6.56
N LEU A 113 -20.76 -8.80 -5.41
CA LEU A 113 -21.58 -9.90 -4.88
C LEU A 113 -23.01 -9.43 -4.51
N GLN A 114 -23.15 -8.27 -3.87
CA GLN A 114 -24.46 -7.71 -3.52
C GLN A 114 -25.29 -7.32 -4.75
N THR A 115 -24.63 -6.81 -5.80
CA THR A 115 -25.29 -6.48 -7.07
C THR A 115 -25.71 -7.75 -7.82
N PHE A 116 -24.91 -8.81 -7.81
CA PHE A 116 -25.30 -10.10 -8.35
C PHE A 116 -26.51 -10.71 -7.60
N ILE A 117 -26.50 -10.70 -6.26
CA ILE A 117 -27.62 -11.21 -5.44
C ILE A 117 -28.90 -10.38 -5.68
N SER A 118 -28.80 -9.07 -5.88
CA SER A 118 -29.97 -8.23 -6.16
C SER A 118 -30.53 -8.45 -7.57
N GLN A 119 -29.70 -8.77 -8.56
CA GLN A 119 -30.14 -9.21 -9.88
C GLN A 119 -30.83 -10.59 -9.83
N CYS A 120 -30.39 -11.50 -8.97
CA CYS A 120 -31.05 -12.79 -8.76
C CYS A 120 -32.35 -12.70 -7.94
N LYS A 121 -32.83 -11.50 -7.59
CA LYS A 121 -34.10 -11.27 -6.88
C LYS A 121 -35.31 -11.23 -7.83
N ASP A 122 -35.21 -11.89 -8.97
CA ASP A 122 -36.38 -12.18 -9.80
C ASP A 122 -37.33 -13.10 -9.02
N LEU A 123 -38.63 -12.75 -9.02
CA LEU A 123 -39.68 -13.58 -8.43
C LEU A 123 -39.58 -15.02 -8.95
N PRO A 124 -39.94 -16.05 -8.14
CA PRO A 124 -40.03 -17.45 -8.58
C PRO A 124 -41.07 -17.70 -9.70
N ASN A 125 -41.61 -16.64 -10.30
CA ASN A 125 -42.63 -16.66 -11.35
C ASN A 125 -42.17 -16.01 -12.68
N SER A 126 -40.88 -15.65 -12.83
CA SER A 126 -40.33 -15.27 -14.12
C SER A 126 -39.78 -16.53 -14.79
N GLY A 127 -40.59 -17.17 -15.64
CA GLY A 127 -40.27 -18.41 -16.35
C GLY A 127 -39.16 -18.28 -17.40
N LYS A 128 -37.99 -17.78 -17.01
CA LYS A 128 -36.79 -17.63 -17.85
C LYS A 128 -35.64 -18.57 -17.49
N TYR A 129 -35.88 -19.54 -16.62
CA TYR A 129 -34.96 -20.66 -16.37
C TYR A 129 -35.49 -21.90 -17.07
N ARG A 130 -35.30 -21.99 -18.39
CA ARG A 130 -35.36 -23.29 -19.03
C ARG A 130 -34.32 -23.40 -20.12
N LEU A 131 -33.57 -24.51 -20.01
CA LEU A 131 -32.57 -25.09 -20.90
C LEU A 131 -31.16 -24.56 -20.58
N GLU A 132 -30.20 -25.37 -20.16
CA GLU A 132 -29.86 -26.78 -20.48
C GLU A 132 -29.44 -27.52 -19.17
N GLU A 133 -29.64 -28.81 -18.91
CA GLU A 133 -29.39 -30.02 -19.70
C GLU A 133 -30.35 -31.19 -19.31
N GLU A 134 -30.82 -31.87 -20.35
CA GLU A 134 -31.15 -33.28 -20.54
C GLU A 134 -31.99 -34.14 -19.55
N SER A 135 -33.04 -34.70 -20.18
CA SER A 135 -33.70 -35.99 -19.93
C SER A 135 -34.79 -36.05 -18.85
N SER A 136 -36.03 -35.74 -19.24
CA SER A 136 -37.08 -36.74 -19.42
C SER A 136 -38.48 -36.10 -19.61
N VAL A 137 -39.06 -36.38 -20.78
CA VAL A 137 -40.49 -36.58 -21.06
C VAL A 137 -41.50 -35.51 -20.62
N SER A 138 -42.04 -34.77 -21.60
CA SER A 138 -43.49 -34.61 -21.91
C SER A 138 -43.69 -33.34 -22.75
N LEU A 139 -43.77 -33.50 -24.07
CA LEU A 139 -45.01 -33.61 -24.86
C LEU A 139 -45.67 -32.25 -25.18
N LEU A 140 -45.53 -31.90 -26.46
CA LEU A 140 -46.44 -31.11 -27.30
C LEU A 140 -46.46 -29.58 -27.17
N CYS A 141 -46.13 -28.96 -28.32
CA CYS A 141 -46.76 -27.78 -28.93
C CYS A 141 -45.95 -26.47 -28.89
N CYS A 142 -45.67 -25.77 -29.98
CA CYS A 142 -45.95 -25.98 -31.41
C CYS A 142 -45.04 -25.01 -32.20
N CYS A 143 -44.40 -25.46 -33.26
CA CYS A 143 -43.98 -24.63 -34.40
C CYS A 143 -44.76 -25.07 -35.63
N ASN A 144 -45.16 -24.08 -36.42
CA ASN A 144 -45.72 -24.07 -37.77
C ASN A 144 -47.23 -24.33 -38.00
N GLY A 145 -47.84 -23.31 -38.60
CA GLY A 145 -49.20 -23.19 -39.13
C GLY A 145 -49.53 -21.72 -39.35
#